data_AF-A0A8J6MIF1-F1
#
_entry.id   AF-A0A8J6MIF1-F1
#
_cell.length_a   1.000
_cell.length_b   1.000
_cell.length_c   1.000
_cell.angle_alpha   90.00
_cell.angle_beta   90.00
_cell.angle_gamma   90.00
#
_symmetry.space_group_name_H-M   'P 1'
#
loop_
_entity.id
_entity.type
_entity.pdbx_description
1 polymer ?
#
loop_
_entity_poly.entity_id
_entity_poly.type
_entity_poly.pdbx_seq_one_letter_code
_entity_poly.pdbx_strand_id
1 'polypeptide(L)'
;MAEPERLDAFMARANAAFYAGPDPLSHFTTAPEISQAFGECLGLWSAVTWQQIGSPDPVWLVELGPGRGTLMADAWRAVAAMVPGFAAATRIALVETSPSLRARQRAALTGLPVHWCGSVAELPPGPAIVIANEFLDALPIRQFIRRGGGWMERWVDDGRFVELPAQVALADAPDGTVAQTAEPARSLVAQLAQRLSQQGGTALFLDYGPAGDGG
;
A
#
# COMPACT_ATOMS: atom_id res chain seq x y z
N MET A 1 0.41 -29.06 -20.80
CA MET A 1 0.62 -28.52 -19.44
C MET A 1 1.01 -27.07 -19.60
N ALA A 2 0.52 -26.18 -18.76
CA ALA A 2 0.95 -24.78 -18.77
C ALA A 2 2.44 -24.72 -18.38
N GLU A 3 3.17 -23.74 -18.90
CA GLU A 3 4.53 -23.49 -18.43
C GLU A 3 4.49 -22.90 -17.01
N PRO A 4 5.51 -23.14 -16.17
CA PRO A 4 5.61 -22.51 -14.86
C PRO A 4 5.46 -20.98 -14.95
N GLU A 5 4.73 -20.39 -14.01
CA GLU A 5 4.53 -18.94 -13.89
C GLU A 5 5.44 -18.38 -12.80
N ARG A 6 6.04 -17.21 -13.02
CA ARG A 6 6.88 -16.56 -12.01
C ARG A 6 6.04 -16.16 -10.81
N LEU A 7 6.58 -16.29 -9.59
CA LEU A 7 5.81 -16.10 -8.35
C LEU A 7 5.12 -14.73 -8.28
N ASP A 8 5.79 -13.66 -8.67
CA ASP A 8 5.24 -12.31 -8.70
C ASP A 8 4.05 -12.18 -9.67
N ALA A 9 4.12 -12.79 -10.85
CA ALA A 9 3.04 -12.81 -11.82
C ALA A 9 1.83 -13.60 -11.29
N PHE A 10 2.09 -14.76 -10.69
CA PHE A 10 1.06 -15.55 -10.02
C PHE A 10 0.39 -14.75 -8.89
N MET A 11 1.18 -14.12 -8.02
CA MET A 11 0.68 -13.26 -6.93
C MET A 11 -0.16 -12.10 -7.47
N ALA A 12 0.29 -11.40 -8.51
CA ALA A 12 -0.47 -10.30 -9.10
C ALA A 12 -1.84 -10.75 -9.60
N ARG A 13 -1.89 -11.90 -10.29
CA ARG A 13 -3.13 -12.50 -10.78
C ARG A 13 -4.03 -12.98 -9.64
N ALA A 14 -3.45 -13.62 -8.63
CA ALA A 14 -4.18 -14.08 -7.45
C ALA A 14 -4.78 -12.90 -6.66
N ASN A 15 -4.00 -11.85 -6.43
CA ASN A 15 -4.47 -10.62 -5.78
C ASN A 15 -5.61 -9.97 -6.56
N ALA A 16 -5.47 -9.82 -7.89
CA ALA A 16 -6.51 -9.26 -8.73
C ALA A 16 -7.83 -10.06 -8.63
N ALA A 17 -7.74 -11.39 -8.65
CA ALA A 17 -8.91 -12.26 -8.48
C ALA A 17 -9.49 -12.16 -7.06
N PHE A 18 -8.63 -12.11 -6.04
CA PHE A 18 -9.03 -12.01 -4.64
C PHE A 18 -9.80 -10.72 -4.36
N TYR A 19 -9.23 -9.56 -4.71
CA TYR A 19 -9.85 -8.26 -4.48
C TYR A 19 -11.03 -7.95 -5.41
N ALA A 20 -11.20 -8.68 -6.52
CA ALA A 20 -12.40 -8.62 -7.36
C ALA A 20 -13.59 -9.39 -6.76
N GLY A 21 -13.37 -10.21 -5.73
CA GLY A 21 -14.43 -10.97 -5.06
C GLY A 21 -15.49 -10.11 -4.36
N PRO A 22 -16.63 -10.72 -3.97
CA PRO A 22 -17.75 -10.00 -3.34
C PRO A 22 -17.45 -9.48 -1.93
N ASP A 23 -16.54 -10.13 -1.19
CA ASP A 23 -16.04 -9.66 0.10
C ASP A 23 -14.59 -10.11 0.36
N PRO A 24 -13.59 -9.44 -0.23
CA PRO A 24 -12.20 -9.82 -0.02
C PRO A 24 -11.73 -9.63 1.43
N LEU A 25 -12.44 -8.84 2.24
CA LEU A 25 -12.00 -8.48 3.59
C LEU A 25 -12.76 -9.20 4.70
N SER A 26 -13.67 -10.12 4.39
CA SER A 26 -14.44 -10.88 5.39
C SER A 26 -13.57 -11.75 6.30
N HIS A 27 -12.35 -12.06 5.87
CA HIS A 27 -11.39 -12.91 6.58
C HIS A 27 -10.21 -12.14 7.21
N PHE A 28 -10.19 -10.81 7.12
CA PHE A 28 -9.10 -9.98 7.63
C PHE A 28 -9.55 -9.08 8.78
N THR A 29 -8.72 -9.04 9.82
CA THR A 29 -8.79 -8.05 10.90
C THR A 29 -7.51 -7.23 10.84
N THR A 30 -7.60 -6.00 10.36
CA THR A 30 -6.47 -5.05 10.27
C THR A 30 -6.48 -4.09 11.47
N ALA A 31 -5.38 -3.37 11.71
CA ALA A 31 -5.29 -2.45 12.87
C ALA A 31 -6.46 -1.44 12.99
N PRO A 32 -6.96 -0.81 11.90
CA PRO A 32 -8.14 0.04 11.95
C PRO A 32 -9.43 -0.66 12.41
N GLU A 33 -9.55 -1.97 12.19
CA GLU A 33 -10.73 -2.77 12.56
C GLU A 33 -10.68 -3.22 14.03
N ILE A 34 -9.51 -3.11 14.69
CA ILE A 34 -9.33 -3.43 16.11
C ILE A 34 -9.71 -2.24 16.99
N SER A 35 -9.31 -1.02 16.60
CA SER A 35 -9.57 0.17 17.39
C SER A 35 -9.64 1.45 16.57
N GLN A 36 -10.75 2.17 16.75
CA GLN A 36 -10.98 3.54 16.30
C GLN A 36 -9.82 4.49 16.63
N ALA A 37 -9.17 4.30 17.78
CA ALA A 37 -8.07 5.15 18.24
C ALA A 37 -6.88 5.16 17.26
N PHE A 38 -6.69 4.08 16.49
CA PHE A 38 -5.63 4.01 15.48
C PHE A 38 -5.87 5.04 14.36
N GLY A 39 -7.08 5.07 13.80
CA GLY A 39 -7.46 6.03 12.76
C GLY A 39 -7.40 7.48 13.27
N GLU A 40 -7.90 7.73 14.49
CA GLU A 40 -7.84 9.06 15.10
C GLU A 40 -6.41 9.57 15.27
N CYS A 41 -5.50 8.72 15.76
CA CYS A 41 -4.08 9.04 15.89
C CYS A 41 -3.45 9.40 14.54
N LEU A 42 -3.75 8.66 13.47
CA LEU A 42 -3.22 8.95 12.13
C LEU A 42 -3.82 10.22 11.53
N GLY A 43 -5.09 10.52 11.81
CA GLY A 43 -5.71 11.80 11.45
C GLY A 43 -5.01 12.98 12.13
N LEU A 44 -4.76 12.90 13.43
CA LEU A 44 -4.05 13.94 14.18
C LEU A 44 -2.57 14.05 13.77
N TRP A 45 -1.91 12.92 13.49
CA TRP A 45 -0.55 12.92 12.92
C TRP A 45 -0.52 13.64 11.57
N SER A 46 -1.52 13.44 10.72
CA SER A 46 -1.65 14.15 9.45
C SER A 46 -1.79 15.66 9.65
N ALA A 47 -2.58 16.08 10.64
CA ALA A 47 -2.71 17.50 10.98
C ALA A 47 -1.40 18.14 11.46
N VAL A 48 -0.63 17.42 12.30
CA VAL A 48 0.70 17.87 12.75
C VAL A 48 1.68 17.95 11.57
N THR A 49 1.67 16.93 10.71
CA THR A 49 2.52 16.88 9.51
C THR A 49 2.19 18.02 8.56
N TRP A 50 0.90 18.32 8.35
CA TRP A 50 0.43 19.45 7.56
C TRP A 50 1.02 20.78 8.07
N GLN A 51 1.02 20.99 9.39
CA GLN A 51 1.63 22.18 9.99
C GLN A 51 3.14 22.23 9.73
N GLN A 52 3.83 21.09 9.87
CA GLN A 52 5.28 20.99 9.66
C GLN A 52 5.69 21.26 8.20
N ILE A 53 4.86 20.91 7.22
CA ILE A 53 5.10 21.19 5.80
C ILE A 53 4.63 22.60 5.37
N GLY A 54 4.32 23.49 6.34
CA GLY A 54 3.99 24.89 6.08
C GLY A 54 2.51 25.18 5.90
N SER A 55 1.63 24.27 6.32
CA SER A 55 0.17 24.42 6.25
C SER A 55 -0.38 24.75 4.85
N PRO A 56 -0.01 23.98 3.80
CA PRO A 56 -0.48 24.25 2.44
C PRO A 56 -2.01 24.21 2.33
N ASP A 57 -2.57 25.08 1.50
CA ASP A 57 -3.99 25.15 1.15
C ASP A 57 -4.12 25.32 -0.39
N PRO A 58 -4.61 24.29 -1.12
CA PRO A 58 -5.10 23.01 -0.62
C PRO A 58 -4.00 21.98 -0.29
N VAL A 59 -4.36 20.93 0.44
CA VAL A 59 -3.53 19.73 0.68
C VAL A 59 -4.34 18.46 0.45
N TRP A 60 -3.71 17.43 -0.11
CA TRP A 60 -4.33 16.11 -0.27
C TRP A 60 -4.04 15.20 0.92
N LEU A 61 -5.07 14.65 1.56
CA LEU A 61 -4.96 13.50 2.46
C LEU A 61 -5.26 12.24 1.64
N VAL A 62 -4.23 11.41 1.45
CA VAL A 62 -4.28 10.26 0.55
C VAL A 62 -4.15 8.97 1.35
N GLU A 63 -5.01 7.99 1.09
CA GLU A 63 -4.84 6.62 1.59
C GLU A 63 -4.65 5.63 0.45
N LEU A 64 -3.60 4.78 0.54
CA LEU A 64 -3.33 3.70 -0.40
C LEU A 64 -3.93 2.39 0.13
N GLY A 65 -4.75 1.71 -0.69
CA GLY A 65 -5.41 0.47 -0.29
C GLY A 65 -6.29 0.63 0.95
N PRO A 66 -7.29 1.53 0.95
CA PRO A 66 -8.06 1.88 2.15
C PRO A 66 -8.99 0.77 2.67
N GLY A 67 -9.05 -0.37 1.98
CA GLY A 67 -9.89 -1.51 2.37
C GLY A 67 -11.36 -1.12 2.48
N ARG A 68 -11.92 -1.15 3.69
CA ARG A 68 -13.31 -0.76 3.96
C ARG A 68 -13.53 0.76 4.04
N GLY A 69 -12.45 1.55 4.13
CA GLY A 69 -12.49 3.00 4.36
C GLY A 69 -12.58 3.40 5.85
N THR A 70 -12.45 2.44 6.76
CA THR A 70 -12.54 2.62 8.21
C THR A 70 -11.49 3.60 8.74
N LEU A 71 -10.23 3.45 8.31
CA LEU A 71 -9.14 4.34 8.71
C LEU A 71 -9.43 5.79 8.30
N MET A 72 -9.78 6.05 7.04
CA MET A 72 -10.14 7.40 6.58
C MET A 72 -11.33 7.97 7.35
N ALA A 73 -12.35 7.16 7.62
CA ALA A 73 -13.55 7.61 8.34
C ALA A 73 -13.20 8.09 9.76
N ASP A 74 -12.38 7.32 10.49
CA ASP A 74 -11.96 7.66 11.84
C ASP A 74 -10.98 8.83 11.87
N ALA A 75 -10.00 8.83 10.97
CA ALA A 75 -9.08 9.95 10.80
C ALA A 75 -9.82 11.25 10.51
N TRP A 76 -10.78 11.23 9.59
CA TRP A 76 -11.55 12.41 9.22
C TRP A 76 -12.44 12.90 10.37
N ARG A 77 -13.10 11.99 11.09
CA ARG A 77 -13.93 12.36 12.26
C ARG A 77 -13.12 13.09 13.32
N ALA A 78 -11.91 12.64 13.62
CA ALA A 78 -11.01 13.33 14.55
C ALA A 78 -10.54 14.69 13.99
N VAL A 79 -10.09 14.73 12.74
CA VAL A 79 -9.59 15.96 12.09
C VAL A 79 -10.66 17.05 12.03
N ALA A 80 -11.88 16.70 11.58
CA ALA A 80 -12.97 17.65 11.45
C ALA A 80 -13.40 18.25 12.81
N ALA A 81 -13.33 17.45 13.88
CA ALA A 81 -13.69 17.90 15.22
C ALA A 81 -12.58 18.73 15.89
N MET A 82 -11.32 18.37 15.69
CA MET A 82 -10.20 18.88 16.50
C MET A 82 -9.33 19.90 15.78
N VAL A 83 -9.27 19.88 14.44
CA VAL A 83 -8.36 20.73 13.66
C VAL A 83 -9.08 21.39 12.46
N PRO A 84 -9.97 22.38 12.70
CA PRO A 84 -10.79 22.98 11.64
C PRO A 84 -9.99 23.59 10.48
N GLY A 85 -8.82 24.16 10.75
CA GLY A 85 -7.94 24.72 9.72
C GLY A 85 -7.42 23.66 8.75
N PHE A 86 -6.99 22.51 9.27
CA PHE A 86 -6.57 21.38 8.43
C PHE A 86 -7.76 20.80 7.68
N ALA A 87 -8.91 20.63 8.35
CA ALA A 87 -10.12 20.13 7.72
C ALA A 87 -10.58 21.01 6.53
N ALA A 88 -10.45 22.33 6.65
CA ALA A 88 -10.82 23.27 5.58
C ALA A 88 -9.87 23.19 4.36
N ALA A 89 -8.56 23.01 4.59
CA ALA A 89 -7.57 22.91 3.52
C ALA A 89 -7.52 21.53 2.85
N THR A 90 -8.05 20.49 3.52
CA THR A 90 -7.89 19.10 3.11
C THR A 90 -8.86 18.69 2.00
N ARG A 91 -8.32 17.99 1.01
CA ARG A 91 -9.06 17.21 0.03
C ARG A 91 -8.69 15.74 0.19
N ILE A 92 -9.66 14.84 0.13
CA ILE A 92 -9.42 13.41 0.36
C ILE A 92 -9.28 12.68 -0.98
N ALA A 93 -8.26 11.84 -1.10
CA ALA A 93 -8.11 10.92 -2.21
C ALA A 93 -7.82 9.49 -1.73
N LEU A 94 -8.40 8.49 -2.40
CA LEU A 94 -8.26 7.08 -2.09
C LEU A 94 -7.74 6.33 -3.31
N VAL A 95 -6.64 5.59 -3.17
CA VAL A 95 -6.09 4.75 -4.24
C VAL A 95 -6.56 3.31 -4.02
N GLU A 96 -7.51 2.87 -4.85
CA GLU A 96 -8.18 1.57 -4.74
C GLU A 96 -8.47 1.02 -6.14
N THR A 97 -8.14 -0.24 -6.42
CA THR A 97 -8.42 -0.86 -7.72
C THR A 97 -9.70 -1.68 -7.72
N SER A 98 -10.13 -2.19 -6.56
CA SER A 98 -11.30 -3.05 -6.41
C SER A 98 -12.62 -2.26 -6.52
N PRO A 99 -13.49 -2.58 -7.49
CA PRO A 99 -14.81 -1.94 -7.60
C PRO A 99 -15.72 -2.21 -6.39
N SER A 100 -15.64 -3.40 -5.79
CA SER A 100 -16.47 -3.77 -4.63
C SER A 100 -16.03 -3.01 -3.38
N LEU A 101 -14.73 -2.84 -3.16
CA LEU A 101 -14.21 -2.02 -2.07
C LEU A 101 -14.52 -0.53 -2.26
N ARG A 102 -14.38 0.01 -3.49
CA ARG A 102 -14.80 1.40 -3.79
C ARG A 102 -16.27 1.65 -3.45
N ALA A 103 -17.16 0.69 -3.74
CA ALA A 103 -18.58 0.80 -3.38
C ALA A 103 -18.79 0.86 -1.87
N ARG A 104 -18.06 0.04 -1.09
CA ARG A 104 -18.11 0.06 0.38
C ARG A 104 -17.55 1.35 0.96
N GLN A 105 -16.42 1.82 0.46
CA GLN A 105 -15.80 3.09 0.86
C GLN A 105 -16.75 4.28 0.62
N ARG A 106 -17.47 4.30 -0.51
CA ARG A 106 -18.49 5.33 -0.79
C ARG A 106 -19.60 5.34 0.25
N ALA A 107 -20.04 4.17 0.70
CA ALA A 107 -21.04 4.07 1.75
C ALA A 107 -20.46 4.54 3.11
N ALA A 108 -19.24 4.10 3.46
CA ALA A 108 -18.58 4.45 4.72
C ALA A 108 -18.25 5.95 4.83
N LEU A 109 -17.91 6.60 3.72
CA LEU A 109 -17.48 8.00 3.65
C LEU A 109 -18.57 8.91 3.05
N THR A 110 -19.84 8.52 3.23
CA THR A 110 -20.98 9.28 2.71
C THR A 110 -20.93 10.73 3.18
N GLY A 111 -21.06 11.68 2.24
CA GLY A 111 -21.04 13.11 2.53
C GLY A 111 -19.65 13.76 2.46
N LEU A 112 -18.59 12.98 2.24
CA LEU A 112 -17.23 13.51 2.01
C LEU A 112 -16.92 13.60 0.51
N PRO A 113 -16.33 14.71 0.02
CA PRO A 113 -15.89 14.85 -1.36
C PRO A 113 -14.57 14.09 -1.58
N VAL A 114 -14.68 12.77 -1.74
CA VAL A 114 -13.54 11.86 -1.91
C VAL A 114 -13.24 11.63 -3.39
N HIS A 115 -11.97 11.71 -3.76
CA HIS A 115 -11.47 11.37 -5.10
C HIS A 115 -10.94 9.94 -5.13
N TRP A 116 -11.57 9.04 -5.89
CA TRP A 116 -11.06 7.67 -6.08
C TRP A 116 -10.15 7.56 -7.30
N CYS A 117 -8.92 7.11 -7.08
CA CYS A 117 -7.88 6.91 -8.09
C CYS A 117 -7.59 5.41 -8.24
N GLY A 118 -7.30 4.94 -9.46
CA GLY A 118 -6.87 3.57 -9.73
C GLY A 118 -5.38 3.33 -9.42
N SER A 119 -4.61 4.41 -9.40
CA SER A 119 -3.16 4.37 -9.17
C SER A 119 -2.66 5.68 -8.58
N VAL A 120 -1.45 5.67 -8.04
CA VAL A 120 -0.75 6.88 -7.56
C VAL A 120 -0.58 7.91 -8.69
N ALA A 121 -0.40 7.45 -9.93
CA ALA A 121 -0.24 8.32 -11.10
C ALA A 121 -1.50 9.15 -11.41
N GLU A 122 -2.68 8.69 -11.00
CA GLU A 122 -3.95 9.38 -11.17
C GLU A 122 -4.25 10.39 -10.04
N LEU A 123 -3.37 10.52 -9.04
CA LEU A 123 -3.56 11.50 -7.97
C LEU A 123 -3.55 12.93 -8.52
N PRO A 124 -4.55 13.77 -8.20
CA PRO A 124 -4.58 15.16 -8.63
C PRO A 124 -3.32 15.92 -8.16
N PRO A 125 -2.80 16.91 -8.89
CA PRO A 125 -1.57 17.61 -8.51
C PRO A 125 -1.70 18.38 -7.19
N GLY A 126 -0.57 18.64 -6.56
CA GLY A 126 -0.45 19.41 -5.31
C GLY A 126 0.17 18.63 -4.15
N PRO A 127 0.43 19.31 -3.02
CA PRO A 127 1.05 18.71 -1.86
C PRO A 127 0.15 17.63 -1.26
N ALA A 128 0.76 16.57 -0.75
CA ALA A 128 0.04 15.41 -0.24
C ALA A 128 0.62 14.84 1.05
N ILE A 129 -0.26 14.41 1.95
CA ILE A 129 0.05 13.55 3.09
C ILE A 129 -0.51 12.18 2.74
N VAL A 130 0.37 11.20 2.57
CA VAL A 130 0.03 9.86 2.10
C VAL A 130 0.14 8.89 3.27
N ILE A 131 -0.88 8.07 3.48
CA ILE A 131 -0.91 6.98 4.44
C ILE A 131 -1.07 5.67 3.68
N ALA A 132 -0.27 4.67 4.03
CA ALA A 132 -0.39 3.32 3.53
C ALA A 132 -0.22 2.35 4.71
N ASN A 133 -1.30 1.69 5.10
CA ASN A 133 -1.32 0.74 6.21
C ASN A 133 -1.58 -0.67 5.67
N GLU A 134 -0.68 -1.63 5.95
CA GLU A 134 -0.78 -3.02 5.48
C GLU A 134 -1.02 -3.07 3.96
N PHE A 135 -0.16 -2.37 3.21
CA PHE A 135 -0.32 -2.16 1.78
C PHE A 135 0.85 -2.72 0.97
N LEU A 136 2.08 -2.60 1.46
CA LEU A 136 3.27 -3.02 0.73
C LEU A 136 3.46 -4.54 0.81
N ASP A 137 3.09 -5.16 1.94
CA ASP A 137 3.12 -6.61 2.15
C ASP A 137 2.19 -7.38 1.18
N ALA A 138 1.11 -6.74 0.73
CA ALA A 138 0.20 -7.28 -0.26
C ALA A 138 0.76 -7.21 -1.70
N LEU A 139 1.85 -6.47 -1.95
CA LEU A 139 2.38 -6.32 -3.31
C LEU A 139 3.19 -7.54 -3.74
N PRO A 140 3.13 -7.92 -5.04
CA PRO A 140 3.83 -9.11 -5.54
C PRO A 140 5.34 -9.05 -5.30
N ILE A 141 5.90 -10.19 -4.86
CA ILE A 141 7.34 -10.37 -4.65
C ILE A 141 7.89 -11.47 -5.54
N ARG A 142 9.18 -11.35 -5.86
CA ARG A 142 10.00 -12.46 -6.35
C ARG A 142 10.78 -13.00 -5.17
N GLN A 143 10.98 -14.31 -5.14
CA GLN A 143 11.68 -14.99 -4.05
C GLN A 143 12.78 -15.87 -4.62
N PHE A 144 13.96 -15.79 -4.01
CA PHE A 144 15.15 -16.50 -4.43
C PHE A 144 15.72 -17.30 -3.27
N ILE A 145 16.23 -18.50 -3.54
CA ILE A 145 16.80 -19.40 -2.55
C ILE A 145 18.19 -19.82 -3.01
N ARG A 146 19.20 -19.63 -2.15
CA ARG A 146 20.57 -20.08 -2.42
C ARG A 146 20.66 -21.60 -2.28
N ARG A 147 21.08 -22.31 -3.32
CA ARG A 147 21.23 -23.78 -3.34
C ARG A 147 22.47 -24.17 -4.15
N GLY A 148 23.36 -24.96 -3.54
CA GLY A 148 24.49 -25.56 -4.25
C GLY A 148 25.40 -24.54 -4.94
N GLY A 149 25.59 -23.37 -4.34
CA GLY A 149 26.40 -22.28 -4.91
C GLY A 149 25.72 -21.47 -6.04
N GLY A 150 24.44 -21.73 -6.32
CA GLY A 150 23.61 -20.97 -7.26
C GLY A 150 22.39 -20.34 -6.60
N TRP A 151 21.82 -19.31 -7.23
CA TRP A 151 20.51 -18.79 -6.83
C TRP A 151 19.42 -19.47 -7.66
N MET A 152 18.40 -19.98 -6.97
CA MET A 152 17.17 -20.49 -7.58
C MET A 152 16.06 -19.47 -7.36
N GLU A 153 15.27 -19.18 -8.37
CA GLU A 153 14.06 -18.37 -8.26
C GLU A 153 12.85 -19.28 -8.03
N ARG A 154 11.93 -18.85 -7.17
CA ARG A 154 10.67 -19.56 -6.91
C ARG A 154 9.62 -19.19 -7.95
N TRP A 155 9.01 -20.22 -8.51
CA TRP A 155 7.95 -20.18 -9.52
C TRP A 155 6.76 -21.02 -9.04
N VAL A 156 5.63 -20.92 -9.74
CA VAL A 156 4.42 -21.71 -9.48
C VAL A 156 4.10 -22.54 -10.71
N ASP A 157 3.98 -23.86 -10.52
CA ASP A 157 3.53 -24.81 -11.54
C ASP A 157 2.44 -25.70 -10.95
N ASP A 158 1.28 -25.75 -11.61
CA ASP A 158 0.09 -26.48 -11.15
C ASP A 158 -0.25 -26.26 -9.65
N GLY A 159 -0.18 -25.00 -9.21
CA GLY A 159 -0.47 -24.61 -7.82
C GLY A 159 0.58 -25.04 -6.79
N ARG A 160 1.75 -25.54 -7.22
CA ARG A 160 2.87 -25.92 -6.36
C ARG A 160 4.07 -25.02 -6.61
N PHE A 161 4.88 -24.80 -5.57
CA PHE A 161 6.16 -24.12 -5.75
C PHE A 161 7.16 -25.02 -6.47
N VAL A 162 7.82 -24.45 -7.47
CA VAL A 162 8.96 -25.03 -8.17
C VAL A 162 10.12 -24.04 -8.17
N GLU A 163 11.35 -24.55 -8.30
CA GLU A 163 12.57 -23.75 -8.26
C GLU A 163 13.30 -23.86 -9.60
N LEU A 164 13.54 -22.73 -10.26
CA LEU A 164 14.27 -22.64 -11.53
C LEU A 164 15.54 -21.81 -11.33
N PRO A 165 16.63 -22.03 -12.09
CA PRO A 165 17.82 -21.19 -11.98
C PRO A 165 17.49 -19.71 -12.16
N ALA A 166 17.92 -18.85 -11.21
CA ALA A 166 17.66 -17.43 -11.27
C ALA A 166 18.36 -16.79 -12.48
N GLN A 167 17.64 -15.94 -13.20
CA GLN A 167 18.17 -15.21 -14.37
C GLN A 167 18.72 -13.82 -14.01
N VAL A 168 18.84 -13.53 -12.72
CA VAL A 168 19.33 -12.26 -12.18
C VAL A 168 20.54 -12.50 -11.29
N ALA A 169 21.49 -11.56 -11.33
CA ALA A 169 22.62 -11.58 -10.42
C ALA A 169 22.19 -11.08 -9.04
N LEU A 170 22.43 -11.90 -8.02
CA LEU A 170 22.22 -11.59 -6.61
C LEU A 170 23.56 -11.69 -5.88
N ALA A 171 23.69 -10.98 -4.76
CA ALA A 171 24.88 -11.05 -3.92
C ALA A 171 25.14 -12.50 -3.47
N ASP A 172 26.40 -12.85 -3.24
CA ASP A 172 26.72 -14.16 -2.67
C ASP A 172 26.23 -14.24 -1.23
N ALA A 173 25.75 -15.42 -0.84
CA ALA A 173 25.15 -15.68 0.45
C ALA A 173 25.31 -17.16 0.82
N PRO A 174 25.20 -17.52 2.12
CA PRO A 174 25.19 -18.91 2.55
C PRO A 174 24.10 -19.75 1.86
N ASP A 175 24.38 -21.03 1.65
CA ASP A 175 23.38 -21.98 1.15
C ASP A 175 22.17 -22.01 2.11
N GLY A 176 20.96 -21.90 1.54
CA GLY A 176 19.71 -21.81 2.28
C GLY A 176 19.20 -20.39 2.52
N THR A 177 19.98 -19.35 2.25
CA THR A 177 19.50 -17.96 2.31
C THR A 177 18.31 -17.73 1.37
N VAL A 178 17.34 -16.94 1.84
CA VAL A 178 16.13 -16.57 1.08
C VAL A 178 16.11 -15.05 0.87
N ALA A 179 16.38 -14.63 -0.35
CA ALA A 179 16.28 -13.22 -0.74
C ALA A 179 14.91 -12.93 -1.38
N GLN A 180 14.43 -11.71 -1.23
CA GLN A 180 13.17 -11.25 -1.85
C GLN A 180 13.36 -9.90 -2.54
N THR A 181 12.69 -9.72 -3.68
CA THR A 181 12.56 -8.43 -4.34
C THR A 181 11.08 -8.09 -4.54
N ALA A 182 10.74 -6.81 -4.36
CA ALA A 182 9.38 -6.30 -4.50
C ALA A 182 9.38 -5.14 -5.51
N GLU A 183 9.61 -5.45 -6.79
CA GLU A 183 9.65 -4.45 -7.86
C GLU A 183 8.39 -3.55 -7.92
N PRO A 184 7.15 -4.06 -7.74
CA PRO A 184 5.96 -3.21 -7.67
C PRO A 184 6.00 -2.21 -6.51
N ALA A 185 6.39 -2.65 -5.31
CA ALA A 185 6.52 -1.79 -4.13
C ALA A 185 7.59 -0.72 -4.35
N ARG A 186 8.77 -1.11 -4.87
CA ARG A 186 9.86 -0.18 -5.20
C ARG A 186 9.43 0.87 -6.22
N SER A 187 8.71 0.46 -7.28
CA SER A 187 8.20 1.39 -8.29
C SER A 187 7.20 2.38 -7.69
N LEU A 188 6.27 1.90 -6.86
CA LEU A 188 5.27 2.75 -6.20
C LEU A 188 5.92 3.77 -5.26
N VAL A 189 6.86 3.33 -4.41
CA VAL A 189 7.59 4.22 -3.50
C VAL A 189 8.42 5.24 -4.28
N ALA A 190 9.08 4.84 -5.37
CA ALA A 190 9.83 5.77 -6.22
C ALA A 190 8.93 6.83 -6.87
N GLN A 191 7.75 6.44 -7.37
CA GLN A 191 6.78 7.37 -7.93
C GLN A 191 6.27 8.37 -6.88
N LEU A 192 5.96 7.90 -5.66
CA LEU A 192 5.56 8.77 -4.56
C LEU A 192 6.69 9.71 -4.13
N ALA A 193 7.92 9.22 -3.99
CA ALA A 193 9.07 10.05 -3.64
C ALA A 193 9.33 11.14 -4.69
N GLN A 194 9.29 10.78 -5.97
CA GLN A 194 9.40 11.75 -7.06
C GLN A 194 8.29 12.80 -6.99
N ARG A 195 7.04 12.37 -6.80
CA ARG A 195 5.90 13.29 -6.69
C ARG A 195 6.04 14.24 -5.50
N LEU A 196 6.32 13.72 -4.31
CA LEU A 196 6.39 14.49 -3.06
C LEU A 196 7.59 15.45 -3.05
N SER A 197 8.72 15.05 -3.62
CA SER A 197 9.87 15.95 -3.78
C SER A 197 9.59 17.13 -4.72
N GLN A 198 8.74 16.94 -5.73
CA GLN A 198 8.40 18.00 -6.70
C GLN A 198 7.24 18.88 -6.25
N GLN A 199 6.25 18.30 -5.55
CA GLN A 199 4.97 18.95 -5.26
C GLN A 199 4.76 19.24 -3.77
N GLY A 200 5.69 18.80 -2.91
CA GLY A 200 5.60 18.89 -1.47
C GLY A 200 4.79 17.75 -0.84
N GLY A 201 5.06 17.47 0.44
CA GLY A 201 4.30 16.51 1.22
C GLY A 201 5.12 15.46 1.93
N THR A 202 4.46 14.42 2.43
CA THR A 202 5.05 13.34 3.24
C THR A 202 4.26 12.06 3.04
N ALA A 203 4.93 10.91 3.15
CA ALA A 203 4.29 9.59 3.15
C ALA A 203 4.64 8.81 4.42
N LEU A 204 3.66 8.10 4.96
CA LEU A 204 3.79 7.17 6.07
C LEU A 204 3.37 5.77 5.62
N PHE A 205 4.30 4.83 5.71
CA PHE A 205 4.05 3.41 5.46
C PHE A 205 4.10 2.66 6.79
N LEU A 206 3.05 1.92 7.09
CA LEU A 206 2.90 1.08 8.29
C LEU A 206 2.69 -0.34 7.81
N ASP A 207 3.70 -1.19 7.99
CA ASP A 207 3.67 -2.55 7.48
C ASP A 207 4.51 -3.49 8.36
N TYR A 208 4.24 -4.79 8.31
CA TYR A 208 5.03 -5.78 9.00
C TYR A 208 6.28 -6.11 8.17
N GLY A 209 7.45 -6.03 8.77
CA GLY A 209 8.68 -6.37 8.09
C GLY A 209 9.90 -6.28 8.98
N PRO A 210 11.03 -6.88 8.56
CA PRO A 210 12.30 -6.70 9.26
C PRO A 210 12.75 -5.24 9.20
N ALA A 211 13.42 -4.77 10.25
CA ALA A 211 13.96 -3.40 10.33
C ALA A 211 15.19 -3.16 9.42
N GLY A 212 15.69 -4.22 8.75
CA GLY A 212 16.80 -4.15 7.81
C GLY A 212 16.56 -5.10 6.63
N ASP A 213 17.48 -5.12 5.67
CA ASP A 213 17.42 -6.01 4.52
C ASP A 213 17.34 -7.47 5.03
N GLY A 214 16.19 -8.11 4.82
CA GLY A 214 16.05 -9.55 5.05
C GLY A 214 17.05 -10.26 4.15
N GLY A 215 18.17 -10.70 4.74
CA GLY A 215 19.37 -11.17 4.06
C GLY A 215 19.15 -12.35 3.12
#